data_AF-A0A7W5ENZ6-F1
#
_entry.id   AF-A0A7W5ENZ6-F1
#
_cell.length_a   1.000
_cell.length_b   1.000
_cell.length_c   1.000
_cell.angle_alpha   90.00
_cell.angle_beta   90.00
_cell.angle_gamma   90.00
#
_symmetry.space_group_name_H-M   'P 1'
#
loop_
_entity.id
_entity.type
_entity.pdbx_description
1 polymer ?
#
loop_
_entity_poly.entity_id
_entity_poly.type
_entity_poly.pdbx_seq_one_letter_code
_entity_poly.pdbx_strand_id
1 'polypeptide(L)'
;MAAATHTSRPTSVPFAEGNARLVHDPRLVANLTSARLFEAEAFGLWSLSVTLKIECTAADTMLTIARELLQDHPEYTAGGAHSIIIGYERSGLTFSGETLLDLLQGGTRYPYWVNDAWRNGREDLSGYVYLQTVGPVVDTAQTFIAPAFLIQQAFDGIEHDDFVAAVHARGYMAINVFVGLSAPGKETLLHTPGSENYVESDFGQVPGGMAYLDLRRWTGGTQDFTGADVDVFPDQ
;
A
#
# COMPACT_ATOMS: atom_id res chain seq x y z
N MET A 1 25.00 -24.06 -21.19
CA MET A 1 24.83 -23.23 -19.97
C MET A 1 23.70 -22.26 -20.25
N ALA A 2 22.54 -22.47 -19.63
CA ALA A 2 21.46 -21.49 -19.71
C ALA A 2 21.87 -20.25 -18.92
N ALA A 3 21.84 -19.09 -19.55
CA ALA A 3 21.98 -17.81 -18.85
C ALA A 3 20.85 -17.72 -17.83
N ALA A 4 21.17 -17.42 -16.58
CA ALA A 4 20.15 -17.11 -15.60
C ALA A 4 19.37 -15.90 -16.12
N THR A 5 18.10 -16.10 -16.45
CA THR A 5 17.19 -15.00 -16.77
C THR A 5 17.13 -14.11 -15.55
N HIS A 6 17.71 -12.91 -15.66
CA HIS A 6 17.55 -11.88 -14.67
C HIS A 6 16.08 -11.46 -14.67
N THR A 7 15.27 -12.13 -13.87
CA THR A 7 13.97 -11.59 -13.45
C THR A 7 14.28 -10.29 -12.72
N SER A 8 13.96 -9.17 -13.35
CA SER A 8 14.08 -7.85 -12.72
C SER A 8 13.14 -7.82 -11.50
N ARG A 9 13.51 -7.12 -10.42
CA ARG A 9 12.58 -6.97 -9.29
C ARG A 9 11.42 -6.06 -9.72
N PRO A 10 10.17 -6.31 -9.27
CA PRO A 10 9.11 -5.35 -9.46
C PRO A 10 9.49 -4.02 -8.81
N THR A 11 9.06 -2.92 -9.41
CA THR A 11 9.36 -1.57 -8.90
C THR A 11 8.24 -1.14 -7.97
N SER A 12 8.59 -0.68 -6.76
CA SER A 12 7.64 -0.01 -5.88
C SER A 12 7.36 1.38 -6.41
N VAL A 13 6.07 1.72 -6.54
CA VAL A 13 5.60 3.04 -6.93
C VAL A 13 4.64 3.55 -5.85
N PRO A 14 4.75 4.83 -5.46
CA PRO A 14 3.73 5.43 -4.62
C PRO A 14 2.40 5.43 -5.39
N PHE A 15 1.30 5.24 -4.66
CA PHE A 15 -0.03 5.45 -5.15
C PHE A 15 -0.17 6.91 -5.58
N ALA A 16 -0.26 7.15 -6.90
CA ALA A 16 -0.43 8.48 -7.45
C ALA A 16 -1.92 8.88 -7.34
N GLU A 17 -2.25 9.56 -6.25
CA GLU A 17 -3.52 10.28 -6.09
C GLU A 17 -3.69 11.26 -7.27
N GLY A 18 -4.74 11.08 -8.09
CA GLY A 18 -5.14 12.04 -9.13
C GLY A 18 -4.76 11.76 -10.60
N ASN A 19 -4.19 10.59 -10.95
CA ASN A 19 -3.86 10.24 -12.36
C ASN A 19 -4.34 8.85 -12.82
N ALA A 20 -5.14 8.17 -12.01
CA ALA A 20 -5.72 6.88 -12.34
C ALA A 20 -7.24 7.01 -12.40
N ARG A 21 -7.89 6.20 -13.25
CA ARG A 21 -9.33 6.01 -13.19
C ARG A 21 -9.63 4.94 -12.15
N LEU A 22 -10.40 5.30 -11.14
CA LEU A 22 -10.89 4.35 -10.15
C LEU A 22 -12.00 3.49 -10.76
N VAL A 23 -11.96 2.21 -10.41
CA VAL A 23 -12.99 1.25 -10.73
C VAL A 23 -13.34 0.53 -9.44
N HIS A 24 -14.62 0.48 -9.10
CA HIS A 24 -15.07 -0.31 -7.96
C HIS A 24 -15.04 -1.78 -8.35
N ASP A 25 -14.29 -2.61 -7.61
CA ASP A 25 -14.34 -4.06 -7.75
C ASP A 25 -14.83 -4.69 -6.45
N PRO A 26 -16.08 -5.21 -6.40
CA PRO A 26 -16.69 -5.71 -5.16
C PRO A 26 -16.01 -6.98 -4.61
N ARG A 27 -15.06 -7.56 -5.36
CA ARG A 27 -14.24 -8.70 -4.89
C ARG A 27 -13.04 -8.23 -4.07
N LEU A 28 -12.69 -6.95 -4.17
CA LEU A 28 -11.69 -6.31 -3.33
C LEU A 28 -12.34 -5.89 -2.03
N VAL A 29 -11.71 -6.28 -0.92
CA VAL A 29 -12.14 -6.00 0.45
C VAL A 29 -10.90 -5.61 1.24
N ALA A 30 -11.01 -4.55 2.05
CA ALA A 30 -10.00 -4.14 3.01
C ALA A 30 -10.71 -3.62 4.27
N ASN A 31 -10.74 -4.43 5.33
CA ASN A 31 -11.36 -4.06 6.60
C ASN A 31 -10.34 -4.09 7.74
N LEU A 32 -10.25 -3.03 8.53
CA LEU A 32 -9.40 -3.05 9.72
C LEU A 32 -10.01 -3.95 10.79
N THR A 33 -9.24 -4.94 11.24
CA THR A 33 -9.58 -5.74 12.41
C THR A 33 -9.10 -5.07 13.69
N SER A 34 -7.85 -4.62 13.68
CA SER A 34 -7.22 -3.93 14.82
C SER A 34 -6.03 -3.12 14.34
N ALA A 35 -5.74 -2.00 14.98
CA ALA A 35 -4.47 -1.32 14.82
C ALA A 35 -3.86 -0.95 16.18
N ARG A 36 -2.54 -0.80 16.21
CA ARG A 36 -1.81 -0.34 17.38
C ARG A 36 -0.69 0.60 16.98
N LEU A 37 -0.67 1.75 17.63
CA LEU A 37 0.45 2.68 17.64
C LEU A 37 1.23 2.45 18.93
N PHE A 38 2.53 2.20 18.80
CA PHE A 38 3.42 2.02 19.93
C PHE A 38 4.63 2.93 19.77
N GLU A 39 4.72 3.93 20.65
CA GLU A 39 5.86 4.83 20.72
C GLU A 39 6.98 4.23 21.58
N ALA A 40 8.21 4.43 21.14
CA ALA A 40 9.40 4.14 21.91
C ALA A 40 10.50 5.17 21.65
N GLU A 41 11.23 5.50 22.71
CA GLU A 41 12.48 6.24 22.63
C GLU A 41 13.64 5.29 22.98
N ALA A 42 14.64 5.21 22.11
CA ALA A 42 15.85 4.45 22.37
C ALA A 42 17.07 5.22 21.88
N PHE A 43 18.09 5.36 22.74
CA PHE A 43 19.32 6.08 22.42
C PHE A 43 19.09 7.53 21.92
N GLY A 44 18.07 8.20 22.43
CA GLY A 44 17.69 9.57 22.02
C GLY A 44 17.01 9.66 20.65
N LEU A 45 16.55 8.53 20.11
CA LEU A 45 15.79 8.45 18.87
C LEU A 45 14.35 8.05 19.16
N TRP A 46 13.42 8.88 18.69
CA TRP A 46 11.99 8.59 18.75
C TRP A 46 11.57 7.66 17.61
N SER A 47 10.65 6.76 17.92
CA SER A 47 10.06 5.84 16.96
C SER A 47 8.60 5.54 17.29
N LEU A 48 7.80 5.30 16.26
CA LEU A 48 6.39 4.95 16.34
C LEU A 48 6.16 3.73 15.46
N SER A 49 5.92 2.59 16.08
CA SER A 49 5.47 1.38 15.38
C SER A 49 3.97 1.47 15.13
N VAL A 50 3.56 1.41 13.88
CA VAL A 50 2.16 1.36 13.44
C VAL A 50 1.90 -0.05 12.94
N THR A 51 1.19 -0.85 13.72
CA THR A 51 0.78 -2.20 13.32
C THR A 51 -0.68 -2.15 12.92
N LEU A 52 -0.98 -2.46 11.66
CA LEU A 52 -2.35 -2.64 11.19
C LEU A 52 -2.60 -4.15 11.01
N LYS A 53 -3.78 -4.61 11.37
CA LYS A 53 -4.28 -5.93 10.99
C LYS A 53 -5.50 -5.71 10.11
N ILE A 54 -5.37 -6.07 8.84
CA ILE A 54 -6.38 -5.83 7.82
C ILE A 54 -6.83 -7.18 7.27
N GLU A 55 -8.14 -7.38 7.25
CA GLU A 55 -8.76 -8.44 6.46
C GLU A 55 -8.81 -7.94 5.00
N CYS A 56 -7.81 -8.38 4.22
CA CYS A 56 -7.68 -8.05 2.81
C CYS A 56 -8.05 -9.24 1.92
N THR A 57 -8.49 -8.93 0.70
CA THR A 57 -8.68 -9.93 -0.36
C THR A 57 -7.44 -10.80 -0.57
N ALA A 58 -7.67 -12.11 -0.67
CA ALA A 58 -6.61 -13.10 -0.84
C ALA A 58 -5.82 -12.90 -2.14
N ALA A 59 -4.55 -13.31 -2.11
CA ALA A 59 -3.63 -13.28 -3.25
C ALA A 59 -4.22 -13.87 -4.54
N ASP A 60 -4.91 -15.01 -4.45
CA ASP A 60 -5.49 -15.68 -5.62
C ASP A 60 -6.59 -14.85 -6.29
N THR A 61 -7.40 -14.15 -5.50
CA THR A 61 -8.43 -13.24 -6.03
C THR A 61 -7.77 -12.03 -6.68
N MET A 62 -6.74 -11.44 -6.05
CA MET A 62 -5.95 -10.35 -6.64
C MET A 62 -5.35 -10.75 -8.00
N LEU A 63 -4.78 -11.95 -8.09
CA LEU A 63 -4.22 -12.51 -9.32
C LEU A 63 -5.30 -12.83 -10.36
N THR A 64 -6.49 -13.23 -9.93
CA THR A 64 -7.63 -13.47 -10.82
C THR A 64 -8.08 -12.16 -11.44
N ILE A 65 -8.27 -11.11 -10.64
CA ILE A 65 -8.59 -9.76 -11.13
C ILE A 65 -7.51 -9.30 -12.11
N ALA A 66 -6.22 -9.43 -11.77
CA ALA A 66 -5.13 -9.06 -12.66
C ALA A 66 -5.17 -9.77 -14.03
N ARG A 67 -5.52 -11.05 -14.08
CA ARG A 67 -5.68 -11.81 -15.34
C ARG A 67 -6.86 -11.31 -16.14
N GLU A 68 -8.00 -11.08 -15.50
CA GLU A 68 -9.21 -10.57 -16.14
C GLU A 68 -8.98 -9.18 -16.72
N LEU A 69 -8.30 -8.27 -16.00
CA LEU A 69 -7.96 -6.94 -16.53
C LEU A 69 -7.21 -7.02 -17.87
N LEU A 70 -6.29 -7.96 -18.01
CA LEU A 70 -5.55 -8.14 -19.27
C LEU A 70 -6.41 -8.71 -20.39
N GLN A 71 -7.43 -9.51 -20.04
CA GLN A 71 -8.37 -10.10 -21.00
C GLN A 71 -9.43 -9.08 -21.44
N ASP A 72 -9.95 -8.30 -20.51
CA ASP A 72 -11.04 -7.34 -20.72
C ASP A 72 -10.56 -6.03 -21.33
N HIS A 73 -9.27 -5.71 -21.19
CA HIS A 73 -8.64 -4.50 -21.74
C HIS A 73 -7.53 -4.80 -22.77
N PRO A 74 -7.84 -5.48 -23.89
CA PRO A 74 -6.85 -5.80 -24.92
C PRO A 74 -6.20 -4.54 -25.52
N GLU A 75 -6.87 -3.40 -25.45
CA GLU A 75 -6.33 -2.12 -25.89
C GLU A 75 -5.09 -1.71 -25.09
N TYR A 76 -4.96 -2.10 -23.81
CA TYR A 76 -3.77 -1.82 -22.99
C TYR A 76 -2.61 -2.76 -23.31
N THR A 77 -2.89 -3.95 -23.85
CA THR A 77 -1.88 -5.00 -24.08
C THR A 77 -1.31 -4.99 -25.51
N ALA A 78 -1.98 -4.32 -26.46
CA ALA A 78 -1.65 -4.32 -27.89
C ALA A 78 -0.21 -3.91 -28.26
N GLY A 79 0.49 -3.16 -27.40
CA GLY A 79 1.88 -2.74 -27.61
C GLY A 79 2.93 -3.54 -26.83
N GLY A 80 2.53 -4.54 -26.05
CA GLY A 80 3.42 -5.34 -25.19
C GLY A 80 4.02 -4.59 -23.99
N ALA A 81 4.04 -3.26 -24.01
CA ALA A 81 4.46 -2.41 -22.90
C ALA A 81 3.26 -2.12 -21.98
N HIS A 82 2.94 -3.03 -21.07
CA HIS A 82 1.94 -2.83 -20.02
C HIS A 82 2.46 -3.34 -18.68
N SER A 83 1.81 -2.91 -17.61
CA SER A 83 2.10 -3.36 -16.27
C SER A 83 0.83 -3.60 -15.47
N ILE A 84 0.89 -4.61 -14.60
CA ILE A 84 -0.07 -4.78 -13.52
C ILE A 84 0.51 -4.16 -12.27
N ILE A 85 -0.33 -3.43 -11.54
CA ILE A 85 0.01 -2.85 -10.25
C ILE A 85 -0.77 -3.63 -9.20
N ILE A 86 -0.10 -4.16 -8.17
CA ILE A 86 -0.80 -4.72 -7.00
C ILE A 86 -0.28 -4.00 -5.78
N GLY A 87 -1.19 -3.45 -4.97
CA GLY A 87 -0.78 -2.65 -3.83
C GLY A 87 -1.65 -2.81 -2.59
N TYR A 88 -1.07 -2.36 -1.50
CA TYR A 88 -1.66 -2.29 -0.17
C TYR A 88 -1.31 -0.92 0.43
N GLU A 89 -2.21 -0.35 1.23
CA GLU A 89 -2.07 1.05 1.71
C GLU A 89 -1.90 2.00 0.50
N ARG A 90 -0.88 2.86 0.48
CA ARG A 90 -0.51 3.77 -0.62
C ARG A 90 0.69 3.24 -1.41
N SER A 91 1.06 1.98 -1.24
CA SER A 91 2.22 1.38 -1.91
C SER A 91 1.79 0.34 -2.94
N GLY A 92 2.16 0.59 -4.21
CA GLY A 92 1.88 -0.31 -5.33
C GLY A 92 3.16 -0.97 -5.86
N LEU A 93 3.06 -2.24 -6.24
CA LEU A 93 4.13 -2.98 -6.91
C LEU A 93 3.80 -3.14 -8.37
N THR A 94 4.68 -2.64 -9.22
CA THR A 94 4.52 -2.70 -10.67
C THR A 94 5.21 -3.95 -11.21
N PHE A 95 4.42 -4.82 -11.83
CA PHE A 95 4.84 -6.04 -12.52
C PHE A 95 4.74 -5.83 -14.02
N SER A 96 5.83 -6.08 -14.74
CA SER A 96 5.88 -5.95 -16.20
C SER A 96 6.85 -6.97 -16.81
N GLY A 97 6.74 -7.20 -18.13
CA GLY A 97 7.61 -8.13 -18.85
C GLY A 97 7.61 -9.53 -18.22
N GLU A 98 8.80 -10.10 -18.02
CA GLU A 98 8.95 -11.46 -17.46
C GLU A 98 8.37 -11.62 -16.06
N THR A 99 8.47 -10.58 -15.21
CA THR A 99 7.89 -10.65 -13.84
C THR A 99 6.37 -10.73 -13.85
N LEU A 100 5.73 -10.08 -14.82
CA LEU A 100 4.29 -10.17 -14.99
C LEU A 100 3.89 -11.57 -15.47
N LEU A 101 4.66 -12.16 -16.39
CA LEU A 101 4.41 -13.54 -16.83
C LEU A 101 4.54 -14.54 -15.66
N ASP A 102 5.60 -14.40 -14.85
CA ASP A 102 5.82 -15.21 -13.64
C ASP A 102 4.67 -15.03 -12.63
N LEU A 103 4.19 -13.80 -12.43
CA LEU A 103 3.06 -13.46 -11.58
C LEU A 103 1.78 -14.18 -12.04
N LEU A 104 1.43 -14.05 -13.32
CA LEU A 104 0.18 -14.54 -13.88
C LEU A 104 0.12 -16.07 -13.95
N GLN A 105 1.26 -16.75 -14.04
CA GLN A 105 1.34 -18.22 -14.00
C GLN A 105 1.07 -18.81 -12.60
N GLY A 106 0.78 -17.97 -11.60
CA GLY A 106 0.43 -18.43 -10.25
C GLY A 106 1.63 -19.02 -9.49
N GLY A 107 2.84 -18.55 -9.79
CA GLY A 107 4.04 -19.01 -9.11
C GLY A 107 3.99 -18.70 -7.61
N THR A 108 4.62 -19.57 -6.81
CA THR A 108 4.85 -19.38 -5.35
C THR A 108 5.64 -18.12 -4.99
N ARG A 109 6.08 -17.36 -6.01
CA ARG A 109 6.89 -16.15 -5.87
C ARG A 109 6.09 -14.89 -5.61
N TYR A 110 4.76 -14.87 -5.81
CA TYR A 110 3.97 -13.67 -5.54
C TYR A 110 4.12 -13.14 -4.09
N PRO A 111 3.91 -13.97 -3.05
CA PRO A 111 4.14 -13.54 -1.66
C PRO A 111 5.59 -13.10 -1.42
N TYR A 112 6.56 -13.78 -2.04
CA TYR A 112 7.97 -13.41 -1.96
C TYR A 112 8.22 -12.01 -2.52
N TRP A 113 7.72 -11.71 -3.72
CA TRP A 113 7.92 -10.41 -4.36
C TRP A 113 7.22 -9.29 -3.61
N VAL A 114 5.98 -9.54 -3.15
CA VAL A 114 5.25 -8.57 -2.35
C VAL A 114 5.99 -8.25 -1.05
N ASN A 115 6.44 -9.27 -0.33
CA ASN A 115 7.14 -9.08 0.93
C ASN A 115 8.55 -8.50 0.75
N ASP A 116 9.28 -8.85 -0.31
CA ASP A 116 10.59 -8.26 -0.58
C ASP A 116 10.45 -6.78 -0.90
N ALA A 117 9.53 -6.41 -1.78
CA ALA A 117 9.34 -5.02 -2.12
C ALA A 117 8.77 -4.22 -0.94
N TRP A 118 7.87 -4.81 -0.15
CA TRP A 118 7.42 -4.22 1.10
C TRP A 118 8.59 -3.96 2.03
N ARG A 119 9.44 -4.93 2.35
CA ARG A 119 10.58 -4.75 3.27
C ARG A 119 11.53 -3.60 2.90
N ASN A 120 11.58 -3.21 1.61
CA ASN A 120 12.45 -2.14 1.13
C ASN A 120 11.73 -0.79 0.96
N GLY A 121 10.46 -0.69 1.37
CA GLY A 121 9.66 0.53 1.31
C GLY A 121 10.14 1.59 2.30
N ARG A 122 10.30 2.82 1.80
CA ARG A 122 10.66 3.98 2.62
C ARG A 122 10.00 5.24 2.05
N GLU A 123 9.46 6.04 2.95
CA GLU A 123 8.86 7.34 2.68
C GLU A 123 9.46 8.36 3.65
N ASP A 124 10.11 9.40 3.14
CA ASP A 124 10.65 10.46 3.99
C ASP A 124 9.51 11.43 4.38
N LEU A 125 9.25 11.56 5.68
CA LEU A 125 8.19 12.43 6.23
C LEU A 125 8.71 13.85 6.52
N SER A 126 10.01 13.95 6.80
CA SER A 126 10.74 15.20 6.97
C SER A 126 12.21 14.98 6.59
N GLY A 127 13.06 16.00 6.78
CA GLY A 127 14.52 15.85 6.59
C GLY A 127 15.18 14.83 7.53
N TYR A 128 14.50 14.42 8.61
CA TYR A 128 15.09 13.60 9.68
C TYR A 128 14.17 12.47 10.15
N VAL A 129 12.91 12.43 9.69
CA VAL A 129 11.94 11.41 10.07
C VAL A 129 11.47 10.70 8.81
N TYR A 130 11.45 9.39 8.85
CA TYR A 130 10.98 8.57 7.73
C TYR A 130 10.09 7.45 8.24
N LEU A 131 9.12 7.10 7.41
CA LEU A 131 8.32 5.90 7.52
C LEU A 131 9.04 4.81 6.74
N GLN A 132 9.23 3.67 7.39
CA GLN A 132 9.63 2.43 6.74
C GLN A 132 8.59 1.37 7.00
N THR A 133 8.46 0.47 6.08
CA THR A 133 7.69 -0.76 6.20
C THR A 133 8.49 -1.82 6.97
N VAL A 134 7.82 -2.62 7.78
CA VAL A 134 8.46 -3.61 8.65
C VAL A 134 7.78 -4.97 8.51
N GLY A 135 8.61 -6.03 8.45
CA GLY A 135 8.13 -7.41 8.38
C GLY A 135 7.47 -7.78 7.05
N PRO A 136 6.96 -9.02 6.93
CA PRO A 136 6.17 -9.43 5.78
C PRO A 136 4.75 -8.86 5.85
N VAL A 137 4.19 -8.52 4.69
CA VAL A 137 2.77 -8.15 4.51
C VAL A 137 1.93 -9.40 4.36
N VAL A 138 2.35 -10.26 3.44
CA VAL A 138 1.64 -11.48 3.07
C VAL A 138 2.27 -12.66 3.80
N ASP A 139 1.56 -13.23 4.75
CA ASP A 139 1.88 -14.54 5.30
C ASP A 139 0.96 -15.58 4.66
N THR A 140 1.51 -16.48 3.84
CA THR A 140 0.72 -17.53 3.15
C THR A 140 0.06 -18.52 4.09
N ALA A 141 0.51 -18.60 5.35
CA ALA A 141 -0.14 -19.41 6.37
C ALA A 141 -1.36 -18.71 6.99
N GLN A 142 -1.51 -17.40 6.77
CA GLN A 142 -2.59 -16.59 7.34
C GLN A 142 -3.59 -16.17 6.26
N THR A 143 -4.85 -16.04 6.68
CA THR A 143 -5.93 -15.55 5.81
C THR A 143 -6.06 -14.03 5.85
N PHE A 144 -5.16 -13.32 6.54
CA PHE A 144 -5.19 -11.88 6.76
C PHE A 144 -3.79 -11.28 6.64
N ILE A 145 -3.75 -9.98 6.35
CA ILE A 145 -2.54 -9.21 6.11
C ILE A 145 -2.31 -8.31 7.32
N ALA A 146 -1.08 -8.27 7.82
CA ALA A 146 -0.71 -7.44 8.97
C ALA A 146 0.41 -6.45 8.60
N PRO A 147 0.11 -5.40 7.81
CA PRO A 147 1.14 -4.45 7.44
C PRO A 147 1.60 -3.69 8.69
N ALA A 148 2.90 -3.75 8.95
CA ALA A 148 3.55 -2.98 9.98
C ALA A 148 4.43 -1.90 9.35
N PHE A 149 4.44 -0.74 10.00
CA PHE A 149 5.24 0.40 9.64
C PHE A 149 5.97 0.89 10.88
N LEU A 150 7.13 1.48 10.67
CA LEU A 150 7.91 2.16 11.68
C LEU A 150 8.19 3.56 11.18
N ILE A 151 7.69 4.55 11.89
CA ILE A 151 8.11 5.93 11.72
C ILE A 151 9.27 6.13 12.70
N GLN A 152 10.42 6.59 12.23
CA GLN A 152 11.59 6.74 13.09
C GLN A 152 12.41 7.98 12.73
N GLN A 153 13.09 8.50 13.74
CA GLN A 153 14.13 9.50 13.56
C GLN A 153 15.41 8.88 12.98
N ALA A 154 16.04 9.59 12.05
CA ALA A 154 17.30 9.22 11.44
C ALA A 154 18.53 9.62 12.27
N PHE A 155 18.40 10.66 13.10
CA PHE A 155 19.48 11.26 13.89
C PHE A 155 18.96 11.70 15.26
N ASP A 156 19.86 11.75 16.23
CA ASP A 156 19.58 12.22 17.58
C ASP A 156 19.40 13.75 17.65
N GLY A 157 18.81 14.22 18.74
CA GLY A 157 18.65 15.65 19.00
C GLY A 157 17.43 16.31 18.36
N ILE A 158 16.53 15.54 17.75
CA ILE A 158 15.20 16.00 17.32
C ILE A 158 14.23 15.92 18.51
N GLU A 159 13.57 17.04 18.82
CA GLU A 159 12.60 17.11 19.91
C GLU A 159 11.38 16.21 19.63
N HIS A 160 10.72 15.75 20.70
CA HIS A 160 9.53 14.91 20.58
C HIS A 160 8.42 15.61 19.80
N ASP A 161 8.24 16.91 20.02
CA ASP A 161 7.22 17.70 19.30
C ASP A 161 7.48 17.74 17.79
N ASP A 162 8.74 17.81 17.35
CA ASP A 162 9.10 17.74 15.93
C ASP A 162 8.85 16.35 15.34
N PHE A 163 9.04 15.29 16.13
CA PHE A 163 8.68 13.93 15.75
C PHE A 163 7.17 13.79 15.56
N VAL A 164 6.39 14.27 16.53
CA VAL A 164 4.91 14.27 16.46
C VAL A 164 4.43 15.07 15.26
N ALA A 165 5.02 16.23 14.99
CA ALA A 165 4.70 17.05 13.82
C ALA A 165 4.98 16.30 12.50
N ALA A 166 6.07 15.53 12.41
CA ALA A 166 6.35 14.69 11.24
C ALA A 166 5.35 13.54 11.07
N VAL A 167 4.90 12.92 12.17
CA VAL A 167 3.82 11.92 12.15
C VAL A 167 2.51 12.55 11.66
N HIS A 168 2.16 13.74 12.14
CA HIS A 168 0.97 14.47 11.70
C HIS A 168 1.04 14.90 10.24
N ALA A 169 2.23 15.27 9.75
CA ALA A 169 2.45 15.63 8.36
C ALA A 169 2.19 14.46 7.40
N ARG A 170 2.38 13.20 7.83
CA ARG A 170 1.98 12.03 7.06
C ARG A 170 0.46 11.92 6.88
N GLY A 171 -0.30 12.53 7.78
CA GLY A 171 -1.76 12.65 7.71
C GLY A 171 -2.50 11.39 8.13
N TYR A 172 -2.46 10.34 7.32
CA TYR A 172 -3.28 9.14 7.52
C TYR A 172 -2.60 7.85 7.03
N MET A 173 -3.01 6.71 7.58
CA MET A 173 -2.68 5.39 7.01
C MET A 173 -3.88 4.82 6.27
N ALA A 174 -3.73 4.51 4.98
CA ALA A 174 -4.81 3.97 4.17
C ALA A 174 -5.10 2.49 4.50
N ILE A 175 -6.36 2.15 4.72
CA ILE A 175 -6.82 0.75 4.82
C ILE A 175 -7.35 0.38 3.45
N ASN A 176 -6.42 0.00 2.57
CA ASN A 176 -6.72 -0.21 1.15
C ASN A 176 -5.95 -1.37 0.54
N VAL A 177 -6.53 -1.93 -0.51
CA VAL A 177 -5.95 -2.91 -1.43
C VAL A 177 -6.36 -2.54 -2.85
N PHE A 178 -5.48 -2.70 -3.83
CA PHE A 178 -5.83 -2.38 -5.21
C PHE A 178 -5.11 -3.25 -6.24
N VAL A 179 -5.77 -3.44 -7.38
CA VAL A 179 -5.20 -4.04 -8.59
C VAL A 179 -5.33 -3.04 -9.72
N GLY A 180 -4.25 -2.70 -10.40
CA GLY A 180 -4.25 -1.74 -11.49
C GLY A 180 -3.66 -2.30 -12.78
N LEU A 181 -3.99 -1.64 -13.88
CA LEU A 181 -3.46 -1.87 -15.21
C LEU A 181 -2.98 -0.55 -15.80
N SER A 182 -1.71 -0.50 -16.20
CA SER A 182 -1.10 0.69 -16.80
C SER A 182 -0.44 0.36 -18.13
N ALA A 183 -0.45 1.31 -19.06
CA ALA A 183 0.23 1.22 -20.34
C ALA A 183 0.62 2.63 -20.83
N PRO A 184 1.72 2.81 -21.59
CA PRO A 184 2.12 4.09 -22.12
C PRO A 184 1.03 4.76 -22.96
N GLY A 185 0.79 6.05 -22.68
CA GLY A 185 -0.22 6.85 -23.40
C GLY A 185 -1.66 6.53 -23.02
N LYS A 186 -1.89 5.77 -21.95
CA LYS A 186 -3.22 5.46 -21.40
C LYS A 186 -3.33 5.90 -19.96
N GLU A 187 -4.54 6.26 -19.57
CA GLU A 187 -4.90 6.45 -18.17
C GLU A 187 -4.72 5.13 -17.42
N THR A 188 -4.20 5.16 -16.19
CA THR A 188 -4.06 3.92 -15.40
C THR A 188 -5.42 3.51 -14.87
N LEU A 189 -5.80 2.24 -15.03
CA LEU A 189 -7.00 1.69 -14.38
C LEU A 189 -6.63 1.18 -13.00
N LEU A 190 -7.48 1.45 -12.01
CA LEU A 190 -7.20 1.09 -10.63
C LEU A 190 -8.47 0.56 -9.96
N HIS A 191 -8.51 -0.75 -9.81
CA HIS A 191 -9.59 -1.46 -9.15
C HIS A 191 -9.36 -1.40 -7.65
N THR A 192 -10.36 -0.89 -6.92
CA THR A 192 -10.29 -0.69 -5.45
C THR A 192 -11.57 -1.21 -4.78
N PRO A 193 -11.55 -1.50 -3.46
CA PRO A 193 -12.75 -1.79 -2.68
C PRO A 193 -13.67 -0.57 -2.52
N GLY A 194 -13.14 0.65 -2.72
CA GLY A 194 -13.87 1.90 -2.57
C GLY A 194 -14.65 2.30 -3.82
N SER A 195 -15.03 3.57 -3.87
CA SER A 195 -15.83 4.20 -4.92
C SER A 195 -15.11 4.26 -6.28
N GLU A 196 -15.89 4.50 -7.33
CA GLU A 196 -15.40 4.84 -8.67
C GLU A 196 -14.93 6.29 -8.79
N ASN A 197 -15.08 7.10 -7.72
CA ASN A 197 -14.78 8.52 -7.72
C ASN A 197 -13.70 8.88 -6.68
N TYR A 198 -12.92 9.91 -7.01
CA TYR A 198 -12.10 10.60 -6.01
C TYR A 198 -12.94 11.62 -5.27
N VAL A 199 -12.62 11.84 -4.00
CA VAL A 199 -13.16 12.92 -3.18
C VAL A 199 -12.03 13.83 -2.71
N GLU A 200 -12.34 15.13 -2.66
CA GLU A 200 -11.43 16.12 -2.08
C GLU A 200 -11.48 16.04 -0.55
N SER A 201 -10.34 16.04 0.10
CA SER A 201 -10.20 15.95 1.55
C SER A 201 -9.07 16.85 2.06
N ASP A 202 -8.90 16.94 3.38
CA ASP A 202 -7.74 17.60 4.00
C ASP A 202 -6.40 16.95 3.60
N PHE A 203 -6.43 15.74 3.03
CA PHE A 203 -5.26 15.00 2.59
C PHE A 203 -5.06 15.03 1.06
N GLY A 204 -5.86 15.85 0.34
CA GLY A 204 -5.90 15.89 -1.12
C GLY A 204 -6.97 14.97 -1.71
N GLN A 205 -6.75 14.54 -2.96
CA GLN A 205 -7.70 13.70 -3.70
C GLN A 205 -7.50 12.22 -3.36
N VAL A 206 -8.50 11.63 -2.72
CA VAL A 206 -8.45 10.25 -2.23
C VAL A 206 -9.62 9.43 -2.79
N PRO A 207 -9.49 8.10 -2.94
CA PRO A 207 -10.63 7.26 -3.31
C PRO A 207 -11.78 7.41 -2.31
N GLY A 208 -12.98 7.70 -2.79
CA GLY A 208 -14.19 7.72 -1.96
C GLY A 208 -14.46 6.34 -1.35
N GLY A 209 -15.09 6.28 -0.19
CA GLY A 209 -15.40 5.02 0.51
C GLY A 209 -14.18 4.28 1.09
N MET A 210 -12.95 4.80 0.91
CA MET A 210 -11.75 4.20 1.49
C MET A 210 -11.66 4.51 2.99
N ALA A 211 -11.39 3.46 3.77
CA ALA A 211 -11.15 3.55 5.20
C ALA A 211 -9.72 4.01 5.50
N TYR A 212 -9.52 4.74 6.60
CA TYR A 212 -8.20 5.18 7.03
C TYR A 212 -8.07 5.39 8.54
N LEU A 213 -6.82 5.39 9.00
CA LEU A 213 -6.43 5.80 10.35
C LEU A 213 -5.85 7.22 10.32
N ASP A 214 -6.51 8.19 10.98
CA ASP A 214 -6.03 9.58 11.06
C ASP A 214 -4.87 9.70 12.07
N LEU A 215 -3.65 9.88 11.57
CA LEU A 215 -2.45 10.03 12.40
C LEU A 215 -2.39 11.39 13.09
N ARG A 216 -3.15 12.40 12.63
CA ARG A 216 -3.21 13.73 13.26
C ARG A 216 -3.88 13.68 14.65
N ARG A 217 -4.66 12.63 14.92
CA ARG A 217 -5.33 12.42 16.21
C ARG A 217 -4.43 11.82 17.27
N TRP A 218 -3.28 11.24 16.88
CA TRP A 218 -2.34 10.66 17.81
C TRP A 218 -1.47 11.75 18.45
N THR A 219 -1.36 11.79 19.77
CA THR A 219 -0.65 12.87 20.49
C THR A 219 0.50 12.34 21.36
N GLY A 220 1.09 11.20 21.00
CA GLY A 220 2.13 10.52 21.79
C GLY A 220 1.65 9.23 22.46
N GLY A 221 2.60 8.40 22.88
CA GLY A 221 2.36 7.18 23.63
C GLY A 221 1.78 6.02 22.82
N THR A 222 1.34 4.98 23.56
CA THR A 222 0.69 3.80 22.99
C THR A 222 -0.80 4.03 22.84
N GLN A 223 -1.35 3.70 21.67
CA GLN A 223 -2.78 3.77 21.39
C GLN A 223 -3.23 2.54 20.59
N ASP A 224 -4.24 1.85 21.10
CA ASP A 224 -4.90 0.77 20.39
C ASP A 224 -6.14 1.33 19.66
N PHE A 225 -6.41 0.78 18.48
CA PHE A 225 -7.49 1.19 17.59
C PHE A 225 -8.33 -0.02 17.19
N THR A 226 -9.63 0.21 17.13
CA THR A 226 -10.65 -0.72 16.67
C THR A 226 -11.31 -0.20 15.41
N GLY A 227 -12.22 -0.98 14.82
CA GLY A 227 -13.00 -0.51 13.66
C GLY A 227 -13.83 0.76 13.94
N ALA A 228 -14.10 1.11 15.21
CA ALA A 228 -14.80 2.35 15.56
C ALA A 228 -13.92 3.61 15.47
N ASP A 229 -12.60 3.43 15.45
CA ASP A 229 -11.62 4.52 15.42
C ASP A 229 -11.14 4.83 13.99
N VAL A 230 -11.70 4.12 13.01
CA VAL A 230 -11.42 4.27 11.59
C VAL A 230 -12.41 5.25 10.98
N ASP A 231 -11.88 6.25 10.29
CA ASP A 231 -12.69 7.15 9.48
C ASP A 231 -12.84 6.57 8.06
N VAL A 232 -13.91 6.97 7.37
CA VAL A 232 -14.16 6.59 5.98
C VAL A 232 -14.33 7.85 5.17
N PHE A 233 -13.60 7.97 4.06
CA PHE A 233 -13.82 9.06 3.12
C PHE A 233 -15.24 8.93 2.54
N PRO A 234 -16.03 10.02 2.50
CA PRO A 234 -17.41 9.95 2.05
C PRO A 234 -17.50 9.42 0.61
N ASP A 235 -18.47 8.56 0.36
CA ASP A 235 -18.86 8.17 -0.99
C ASP A 235 -19.96 9.15 -1.43
N GLN A 236 -19.72 9.94 -2.48
CA GLN A 236 -20.67 10.96 -2.96
C GLN A 236 -21.60 10.39 -4.03
#